data_AF-A0A6G1CDU8-F1
#
_entry.id   AF-A0A6G1CDU8-F1
#
_cell.length_a   1.000
_cell.length_b   1.000
_cell.length_c   1.000
_cell.angle_alpha   90.00
_cell.angle_beta   90.00
_cell.angle_gamma   90.00
#
_symmetry.space_group_name_H-M   'P 1'
#
loop_
_entity.id
_entity.type
_entity.pdbx_description
1 polymer ?
#
loop_
_entity_poly.entity_id
_entity_poly.type
_entity_poly.pdbx_seq_one_letter_code
_entity_poly.pdbx_strand_id
1 'polypeptide(L)'
;MRPAATAALRAAFLLSPPPPGFAFAFAAAAAAASASRLLPRRSAFLLPLRRLCSSTVPSRAAAASGFSSQPQPSPPVMDAQFESFRVQLDESSTLRDRIRAVVSEVESASRVASAALLLVHQPVPLADVLGKAKAQVEVIKGLYSQLAEILKECPGQYYRYHGDWRSETQAVVAMLVFMHWLETGGLLMHSEAQEKLGLSSREFGLDVEDYLTGLCFMSNDFVSSSPTMQFFCPLSYIVLVILFCSNRLPFH
;
A
#
# COMPACT_ATOMS: atom_id res chain seq x y z
N MET A 1 2.66 67.41 43.02
CA MET A 1 3.72 66.40 43.17
C MET A 1 3.11 65.15 43.78
N ARG A 2 3.33 63.98 43.17
CA ARG A 2 2.71 62.66 43.51
C ARG A 2 3.35 62.01 44.76
N PRO A 3 2.61 61.18 45.54
CA PRO A 3 3.18 60.14 46.41
C PRO A 3 3.18 58.75 45.69
N ALA A 4 4.25 57.93 45.81
CA ALA A 4 4.49 56.79 46.74
C ALA A 4 3.46 55.64 46.60
N ALA A 5 3.74 54.33 46.57
CA ALA A 5 4.87 53.40 46.76
C ALA A 5 4.51 52.11 45.91
N THR A 6 5.25 51.01 45.73
CA THR A 6 5.91 50.10 46.69
C THR A 6 6.71 49.04 45.92
N ALA A 7 7.80 48.54 46.54
CA ALA A 7 8.66 47.41 46.17
C ALA A 7 7.91 46.05 46.12
N ALA A 8 8.42 44.88 45.69
CA ALA A 8 9.76 44.32 45.85
C ALA A 8 9.99 43.01 45.03
N LEU A 9 11.27 42.80 44.67
CA LEU A 9 12.10 41.58 44.71
C LEU A 9 11.75 40.24 44.01
N ARG A 10 12.58 39.93 42.99
CA ARG A 10 13.45 38.76 42.73
C ARG A 10 12.97 37.31 43.02
N ALA A 11 13.17 36.44 42.02
CA ALA A 11 14.14 35.33 42.11
C ALA A 11 14.49 34.78 40.72
N ALA A 12 15.79 34.68 40.44
CA ALA A 12 16.37 33.93 39.33
C ALA A 12 16.78 32.54 39.84
N PHE A 13 16.52 31.50 39.07
CA PHE A 13 17.28 30.26 39.18
C PHE A 13 17.61 29.74 37.77
N LEU A 14 18.90 29.47 37.61
CA LEU A 14 19.60 28.94 36.46
C LEU A 14 19.14 27.51 36.15
N LEU A 15 19.10 27.11 34.88
CA LEU A 15 19.88 25.97 34.36
C LEU A 15 19.77 25.85 32.83
N SER A 16 20.91 25.55 32.22
CA SER A 16 21.19 25.28 30.80
C SER A 16 20.52 23.97 30.28
N PRO A 17 20.53 23.69 28.95
CA PRO A 17 19.77 22.61 28.31
C PRO A 17 20.55 21.28 28.19
N PRO A 18 19.91 20.15 27.82
CA PRO A 18 20.61 18.98 27.30
C PRO A 18 20.44 18.76 25.76
N PRO A 19 21.40 18.09 25.09
CA PRO A 19 21.47 17.82 23.63
C PRO A 19 20.81 16.47 23.22
N PRO A 20 20.85 16.05 21.92
CA PRO A 20 19.89 15.11 21.34
C PRO A 20 20.34 13.64 21.35
N GLY A 21 19.39 12.71 21.39
CA GLY A 21 19.62 11.29 21.09
C GLY A 21 18.66 10.30 21.76
N PHE A 22 17.88 9.61 20.93
CA PHE A 22 17.30 8.26 21.09
C PHE A 22 16.57 7.88 22.39
N ALA A 23 15.24 7.79 22.29
CA ALA A 23 14.46 6.56 22.53
C ALA A 23 12.98 6.91 22.77
N PHE A 24 12.12 6.82 21.76
CA PHE A 24 10.67 6.70 21.97
C PHE A 24 10.27 5.24 21.77
N ALA A 25 10.38 4.46 22.84
CA ALA A 25 9.54 3.29 23.02
C ALA A 25 8.20 3.79 23.57
N PHE A 26 7.13 3.73 22.78
CA PHE A 26 5.78 3.88 23.34
C PHE A 26 5.07 2.54 23.26
N ALA A 27 4.83 1.99 24.45
CA ALA A 27 4.14 0.75 24.70
C ALA A 27 2.67 0.85 24.24
N ALA A 28 2.27 -0.08 23.39
CA ALA A 28 0.89 -0.35 23.06
C ALA A 28 0.29 -1.27 24.13
N ALA A 29 -0.67 -0.77 24.91
CA ALA A 29 -1.62 -1.60 25.65
C ALA A 29 -2.81 -0.76 26.13
N ALA A 30 -3.96 -0.89 25.45
CA ALA A 30 -5.27 -0.86 26.11
C ALA A 30 -6.25 -1.68 25.26
N ALA A 31 -6.86 -2.67 25.92
CA ALA A 31 -7.59 -3.77 25.34
C ALA A 31 -9.12 -3.60 25.45
N ALA A 32 -9.83 -4.38 24.61
CA ALA A 32 -11.15 -4.97 24.83
C ALA A 32 -12.38 -4.01 24.84
N ALA A 33 -13.54 -4.32 24.26
CA ALA A 33 -14.05 -5.50 23.57
C ALA A 33 -15.39 -5.15 22.88
N SER A 34 -15.83 -6.08 22.01
CA SER A 34 -17.22 -6.43 21.66
C SER A 34 -17.80 -5.83 20.37
N ALA A 35 -17.88 -6.66 19.32
CA ALA A 35 -19.15 -7.26 18.88
C ALA A 35 -18.93 -8.14 17.64
N SER A 36 -19.01 -9.46 17.85
CA SER A 36 -19.08 -10.47 16.80
C SER A 36 -20.32 -10.25 15.92
N ARG A 37 -20.13 -10.07 14.60
CA ARG A 37 -21.19 -10.27 13.59
C ARG A 37 -20.64 -10.97 12.34
N LEU A 38 -20.76 -12.29 12.38
CA LEU A 38 -21.11 -13.24 11.32
C LEU A 38 -20.95 -12.76 9.86
N LEU A 39 -19.97 -13.36 9.17
CA LEU A 39 -19.85 -13.40 7.71
C LEU A 39 -20.94 -14.33 7.10
N PRO A 40 -21.55 -13.98 5.95
CA PRO A 40 -22.39 -14.91 5.21
C PRO A 40 -21.54 -15.90 4.40
N ARG A 41 -21.68 -17.17 4.77
CA ARG A 41 -21.17 -18.36 4.11
C ARG A 41 -21.81 -18.52 2.73
N ARG A 42 -21.03 -18.42 1.65
CA ARG A 42 -21.49 -18.67 0.27
C ARG A 42 -21.89 -20.14 0.10
N SER A 43 -23.15 -20.34 -0.27
CA SER A 43 -23.79 -21.62 -0.58
C SER A 43 -23.24 -22.22 -1.89
N ALA A 44 -22.62 -23.39 -1.80
CA ALA A 44 -22.41 -24.26 -2.96
C ALA A 44 -23.64 -25.17 -3.10
N PHE A 45 -24.36 -25.01 -4.21
CA PHE A 45 -25.50 -25.85 -4.60
C PHE A 45 -25.04 -27.30 -4.85
N LEU A 46 -25.67 -28.24 -4.14
CA LEU A 46 -25.53 -29.68 -4.36
C LEU A 46 -26.55 -30.14 -5.41
N LEU A 47 -26.09 -30.74 -6.50
CA LEU A 47 -26.91 -31.54 -7.41
C LEU A 47 -26.85 -33.03 -7.01
N PRO A 48 -27.98 -33.75 -6.96
CA PRO A 48 -27.98 -35.17 -6.64
C PRO A 48 -27.91 -36.00 -7.92
N LEU A 49 -26.89 -36.84 -8.07
CA LEU A 49 -26.90 -37.91 -9.06
C LEU A 49 -26.91 -39.27 -8.37
N ARG A 50 -27.85 -40.07 -8.87
CA ARG A 50 -28.39 -41.29 -8.27
C ARG A 50 -27.37 -42.42 -8.23
N ARG A 51 -27.38 -43.06 -7.07
CA ARG A 51 -27.13 -44.48 -6.79
C ARG A 51 -27.51 -45.41 -7.96
N LEU A 52 -26.58 -46.26 -8.39
CA LEU A 52 -26.85 -47.59 -8.91
C LEU A 52 -25.76 -48.57 -8.47
N CYS A 53 -26.21 -49.79 -8.21
CA CYS A 53 -25.61 -50.81 -7.36
C CYS A 53 -24.58 -51.70 -8.08
N SER A 54 -23.66 -52.22 -7.26
CA SER A 54 -23.14 -53.60 -7.21
C SER A 54 -22.67 -54.32 -8.48
N SER A 55 -21.38 -54.69 -8.47
CA SER A 55 -20.99 -56.10 -8.63
C SER A 55 -19.65 -56.40 -7.94
N THR A 56 -19.73 -57.37 -7.03
CA THR A 56 -18.65 -58.21 -6.46
C THR A 56 -17.89 -58.93 -7.59
N VAL A 57 -16.56 -59.15 -7.55
CA VAL A 57 -15.77 -60.29 -6.96
C VAL A 57 -14.38 -60.23 -7.68
N PRO A 58 -13.24 -60.82 -7.25
CA PRO A 58 -12.67 -61.16 -5.94
C PRO A 58 -11.29 -60.51 -5.67
N SER A 59 -10.86 -60.55 -4.41
CA SER A 59 -9.43 -60.51 -4.03
C SER A 59 -8.66 -61.65 -4.70
N ARG A 60 -7.61 -61.31 -5.44
CA ARG A 60 -6.51 -62.23 -5.77
C ARG A 60 -5.24 -61.69 -5.13
N ALA A 61 -4.89 -62.30 -4.00
CA ALA A 61 -3.53 -62.26 -3.47
C ALA A 61 -2.57 -63.04 -4.38
N ALA A 62 -1.28 -62.76 -4.22
CA ALA A 62 -0.12 -63.35 -4.89
C ALA A 62 0.29 -62.69 -6.23
N ALA A 63 1.29 -61.81 -6.18
CA ALA A 63 2.67 -62.20 -6.41
C ALA A 63 3.58 -60.97 -6.29
N ALA A 64 4.45 -60.97 -5.28
CA ALA A 64 5.61 -60.12 -5.25
C ALA A 64 6.46 -60.42 -6.49
N SER A 65 6.37 -59.56 -7.50
CA SER A 65 7.34 -59.45 -8.58
C SER A 65 7.95 -58.08 -8.42
N GLY A 66 9.12 -58.06 -7.79
CA GLY A 66 9.94 -56.87 -7.65
C GLY A 66 10.34 -56.40 -9.03
N PHE A 67 9.55 -55.49 -9.61
CA PHE A 67 10.08 -54.56 -10.57
C PHE A 67 10.75 -53.47 -9.74
N SER A 68 12.04 -53.67 -9.45
CA SER A 68 12.90 -52.55 -9.09
C SER A 68 12.93 -51.66 -10.33
N SER A 69 11.96 -50.76 -10.46
CA SER A 69 12.07 -49.59 -11.32
C SER A 69 13.11 -48.70 -10.67
N GLN A 70 14.38 -49.11 -10.81
CA GLN A 70 15.50 -48.23 -10.61
C GLN A 70 15.22 -47.00 -11.48
N PRO A 71 15.19 -45.78 -10.93
CA PRO A 71 14.98 -44.59 -11.73
C PRO A 71 16.02 -44.61 -12.84
N GLN A 72 15.58 -44.78 -14.09
CA GLN A 72 16.46 -44.64 -15.22
C GLN A 72 17.02 -43.22 -15.14
N PRO A 73 18.36 -43.03 -15.12
CA PRO A 73 18.92 -41.69 -15.06
C PRO A 73 18.38 -40.91 -16.26
N SER A 74 17.75 -39.76 -15.99
CA SER A 74 17.39 -38.81 -17.03
C SER A 74 18.63 -38.52 -17.88
N PRO A 75 18.49 -38.36 -19.21
CA PRO A 75 19.64 -38.02 -20.02
C PRO A 75 20.25 -36.71 -19.48
N PRO A 76 21.59 -36.60 -19.40
CA PRO A 76 22.29 -35.51 -18.69
C PRO A 76 21.94 -34.11 -19.21
N VAL A 77 21.43 -34.03 -20.45
CA VAL A 77 20.89 -32.80 -21.06
C VAL A 77 19.64 -32.30 -20.32
N MET A 78 18.74 -33.19 -19.89
CA MET A 78 17.52 -32.82 -19.17
C MET A 78 17.85 -32.34 -17.76
N ASP A 79 18.80 -32.98 -17.07
CA ASP A 79 19.23 -32.55 -15.73
C ASP A 79 19.82 -31.15 -15.76
N ALA A 80 20.66 -30.85 -16.76
CA ALA A 80 21.21 -29.51 -16.96
C ALA A 80 20.11 -28.46 -17.27
N GLN A 81 19.09 -28.83 -18.04
CA GLN A 81 17.94 -27.94 -18.30
C GLN A 81 17.14 -27.65 -17.03
N PHE A 82 16.81 -28.68 -16.24
CA PHE A 82 16.11 -28.48 -14.97
C PHE A 82 16.92 -27.60 -14.01
N GLU A 83 18.23 -27.82 -13.91
CA GLU A 83 19.09 -26.98 -13.08
C GLU A 83 19.07 -25.53 -13.54
N SER A 84 19.14 -25.28 -14.85
CA SER A 84 19.03 -23.91 -15.39
C SER A 84 17.68 -23.25 -15.06
N PHE A 85 16.57 -24.00 -15.10
CA PHE A 85 15.25 -23.49 -14.71
C PHE A 85 15.16 -23.22 -13.21
N ARG A 86 15.78 -24.06 -12.38
CA ARG A 86 15.85 -23.85 -10.92
C ARG A 86 16.56 -22.55 -10.60
N VAL A 87 17.73 -22.32 -11.18
CA VAL A 87 18.49 -21.07 -11.00
C VAL A 87 17.66 -19.84 -11.40
N GLN A 88 17.01 -19.86 -12.57
CA GLN A 88 16.15 -18.76 -13.00
C GLN A 88 14.97 -18.50 -12.04
N LEU A 89 14.37 -19.57 -11.50
CA LEU A 89 13.29 -19.44 -10.53
C LEU A 89 13.79 -18.84 -9.21
N ASP A 90 14.92 -19.29 -8.70
CA ASP A 90 15.53 -18.81 -7.47
C ASP A 90 15.92 -17.33 -7.57
N GLU A 91 16.51 -16.92 -8.70
CA GLU A 91 16.78 -15.52 -9.02
C GLU A 91 15.49 -14.68 -9.04
N SER A 92 14.44 -15.19 -9.70
CA SER A 92 13.16 -14.51 -9.78
C SER A 92 12.45 -14.40 -8.43
N SER A 93 12.62 -15.40 -7.56
CA SER A 93 12.08 -15.39 -6.19
C SER A 93 12.81 -14.37 -5.34
N THR A 94 14.15 -14.39 -5.37
CA THR A 94 15.01 -13.44 -4.66
C THR A 94 14.69 -12.00 -5.05
N LEU A 95 14.43 -11.75 -6.34
CA LEU A 95 14.00 -10.44 -6.83
C LEU A 95 12.65 -10.02 -6.23
N ARG A 96 11.65 -10.91 -6.20
CA ARG A 96 10.35 -10.61 -5.57
C ARG A 96 10.47 -10.32 -4.10
N ASP A 97 11.33 -11.02 -3.38
CA ASP A 97 11.53 -10.81 -1.95
C ASP A 97 12.14 -9.43 -1.67
N ARG A 98 13.09 -8.99 -2.50
CA ARG A 98 13.64 -7.62 -2.45
C ARG A 98 12.59 -6.56 -2.77
N ILE A 99 11.76 -6.78 -3.80
CA ILE A 99 10.65 -5.89 -4.14
C ILE A 99 9.69 -5.77 -2.95
N ARG A 100 9.24 -6.89 -2.38
CA ARG A 100 8.31 -6.91 -1.23
C ARG A 100 8.88 -6.22 0.00
N ALA A 101 10.19 -6.32 0.24
CA ALA A 101 10.84 -5.59 1.33
C ALA A 101 10.66 -4.07 1.17
N VAL A 102 10.96 -3.53 -0.02
CA VAL A 102 10.76 -2.10 -0.31
C VAL A 102 9.27 -1.72 -0.23
N VAL A 103 8.38 -2.54 -0.80
CA VAL A 103 6.93 -2.29 -0.77
C VAL A 103 6.38 -2.25 0.66
N SER A 104 6.86 -3.10 1.56
CA SER A 104 6.46 -3.07 2.96
C SER A 104 6.88 -1.77 3.66
N GLU A 105 8.04 -1.22 3.30
CA GLU A 105 8.47 0.10 3.79
C GLU A 105 7.60 1.23 3.22
N VAL A 106 7.20 1.14 1.94
CA VAL A 106 6.26 2.09 1.32
C VAL A 106 4.90 2.05 2.02
N GLU A 107 4.39 0.86 2.30
CA GLU A 107 3.14 0.64 3.03
C GLU A 107 3.21 1.22 4.46
N SER A 108 4.34 1.06 5.14
CA SER A 108 4.58 1.66 6.46
C SER A 108 4.57 3.19 6.42
N ALA A 109 5.36 3.81 5.54
CA ALA A 109 5.44 5.26 5.42
C ALA A 109 4.11 5.88 4.97
N SER A 110 3.42 5.26 4.02
CA SER A 110 2.10 5.70 3.55
C SER A 110 1.03 5.60 4.63
N ARG A 111 1.02 4.55 5.47
CA ARG A 111 0.11 4.48 6.62
C ARG A 111 0.34 5.62 7.62
N VAL A 112 1.60 5.97 7.90
CA VAL A 112 1.93 7.08 8.79
C VAL A 112 1.42 8.41 8.22
N ALA A 113 1.62 8.64 6.92
CA ALA A 113 1.15 9.83 6.23
C ALA A 113 -0.38 9.92 6.22
N SER A 114 -1.07 8.83 5.84
CA SER A 114 -2.53 8.75 5.87
C SER A 114 -3.09 8.98 7.27
N ALA A 115 -2.49 8.40 8.31
CA ALA A 115 -2.87 8.64 9.70
C ALA A 115 -2.70 10.12 10.11
N ALA A 116 -1.65 10.79 9.62
CA ALA A 116 -1.50 12.23 9.83
C ALA A 116 -2.63 13.01 9.15
N LEU A 117 -2.96 12.70 7.90
CA LEU A 117 -4.02 13.37 7.14
C LEU A 117 -5.40 13.24 7.80
N LEU A 118 -5.69 12.12 8.48
CA LEU A 118 -6.93 11.93 9.24
C LEU A 118 -7.10 12.92 10.42
N LEU A 119 -6.02 13.56 10.87
CA LEU A 119 -6.09 14.59 11.91
C LEU A 119 -6.73 15.89 11.44
N VAL A 120 -7.04 16.05 10.14
CA VAL A 120 -7.77 17.22 9.60
C VAL A 120 -9.15 17.41 10.26
N HIS A 121 -9.72 16.36 10.86
CA HIS A 121 -10.98 16.42 11.60
C HIS A 121 -10.82 16.87 13.06
N GLN A 122 -9.60 17.04 13.54
CA GLN A 122 -9.27 17.47 14.90
C GLN A 122 -8.89 18.95 14.92
N PRO A 123 -8.93 19.63 16.09
CA PRO A 123 -8.50 21.04 16.21
C PRO A 123 -6.97 21.18 16.16
N VAL A 124 -6.35 20.64 15.10
CA VAL A 124 -4.92 20.70 14.81
C VAL A 124 -4.71 21.62 13.61
N PRO A 125 -3.69 22.51 13.61
CA PRO A 125 -3.39 23.34 12.45
C PRO A 125 -3.13 22.50 11.20
N LEU A 126 -3.78 22.84 10.09
CA LEU A 126 -3.62 22.11 8.82
C LEU A 126 -2.16 22.09 8.34
N ALA A 127 -1.39 23.14 8.61
CA ALA A 127 0.03 23.21 8.29
C ALA A 127 0.84 22.08 8.97
N ASP A 128 0.52 21.75 10.23
CA ASP A 128 1.22 20.69 10.97
C ASP A 128 0.86 19.30 10.44
N VAL A 129 -0.41 19.11 10.04
CA VAL A 129 -0.92 17.88 9.41
C VAL A 129 -0.21 17.64 8.08
N LEU A 130 -0.22 18.64 7.20
CA LEU A 130 0.41 18.56 5.88
C LEU A 130 1.94 18.45 5.99
N GLY A 131 2.57 19.12 6.96
CA GLY A 131 4.00 19.01 7.22
C GLY A 131 4.44 17.57 7.53
N LYS A 132 3.68 16.87 8.39
CA LYS A 132 3.94 15.46 8.70
C LYS A 132 3.75 14.54 7.48
N ALA A 133 2.68 14.75 6.72
CA ALA A 133 2.42 13.96 5.51
C ALA A 133 3.53 14.18 4.45
N LYS A 134 3.93 15.44 4.20
CA LYS A 134 5.03 15.78 3.28
C LYS A 134 6.35 15.13 3.65
N ALA A 135 6.69 15.09 4.93
CA ALA A 135 7.91 14.41 5.37
C ALA A 135 7.91 12.92 4.97
N GLN A 136 6.77 12.24 5.05
CA GLN A 136 6.64 10.86 4.60
C GLN A 136 6.63 10.73 3.06
N VAL A 137 6.12 11.72 2.32
CA VAL A 137 6.20 11.74 0.86
C VAL A 137 7.65 11.69 0.37
N GLU A 138 8.57 12.42 1.02
CA GLU A 138 10.00 12.35 0.68
C GLU A 138 10.61 10.96 0.97
N VAL A 139 10.17 10.29 2.05
CA VAL A 139 10.58 8.90 2.34
C VAL A 139 10.08 7.96 1.24
N ILE A 140 8.79 8.06 0.89
CA ILE A 140 8.14 7.24 -0.14
C ILE A 140 8.83 7.45 -1.50
N LYS A 141 9.17 8.69 -1.86
CA LYS A 141 9.93 9.02 -3.06
C LYS A 141 11.28 8.30 -3.10
N GLY A 142 12.01 8.28 -1.97
CA GLY A 142 13.25 7.52 -1.85
C GLY A 142 13.07 6.02 -2.06
N LEU A 143 11.98 5.44 -1.52
CA LEU A 143 11.67 4.02 -1.67
C LEU A 143 11.29 3.65 -3.10
N TYR A 144 10.53 4.49 -3.81
CA TYR A 144 10.26 4.27 -5.24
C TYR A 144 11.52 4.37 -6.09
N SER A 145 12.47 5.25 -5.73
CA SER A 145 13.78 5.27 -6.38
C SER A 145 14.54 3.96 -6.16
N GLN A 146 14.50 3.39 -4.95
CA GLN A 146 15.11 2.07 -4.68
C GLN A 146 14.42 0.96 -5.48
N LEU A 147 13.09 0.98 -5.56
CA LEU A 147 12.31 0.03 -6.36
C LEU A 147 12.69 0.12 -7.85
N ALA A 148 12.87 1.33 -8.37
CA ALA A 148 13.34 1.55 -9.73
C ALA A 148 14.75 0.96 -9.96
N GLU A 149 15.68 1.11 -9.02
CA GLU A 149 17.01 0.49 -9.11
C GLU A 149 16.95 -1.04 -9.13
N ILE A 150 16.08 -1.65 -8.31
CA ILE A 150 15.87 -3.11 -8.33
C ILE A 150 15.39 -3.56 -9.73
N LEU A 151 14.51 -2.79 -10.37
CA LEU A 151 13.97 -3.14 -11.69
C LEU A 151 14.95 -2.92 -12.84
N LYS A 152 16.00 -2.11 -12.67
CA LYS A 152 17.08 -1.99 -13.66
C LYS A 152 17.85 -3.29 -13.85
N GLU A 153 17.85 -4.17 -12.86
CA GLU A 153 18.47 -5.50 -12.95
C GLU A 153 17.69 -6.44 -13.91
N CYS A 154 16.41 -6.16 -14.19
CA CYS A 154 15.54 -6.98 -15.03
C CYS A 154 14.79 -6.15 -16.10
N PRO A 155 15.52 -5.57 -17.08
CA PRO A 155 14.92 -4.68 -18.08
C PRO A 155 13.80 -5.37 -18.88
N GLY A 156 12.72 -4.63 -19.13
CA GLY A 156 11.55 -5.13 -19.87
C GLY A 156 10.58 -5.99 -19.05
N GLN A 157 10.85 -6.25 -17.77
CA GLN A 157 9.98 -7.08 -16.91
C GLN A 157 9.10 -6.26 -15.95
N TYR A 158 8.94 -4.96 -16.18
CA TYR A 158 8.11 -4.07 -15.35
C TYR A 158 6.73 -4.69 -15.02
N TYR A 159 5.95 -5.04 -16.04
CA TYR A 159 4.60 -5.56 -15.85
C TYR A 159 4.54 -6.98 -15.24
N ARG A 160 5.63 -7.75 -15.31
CA ARG A 160 5.71 -9.07 -14.68
C ARG A 160 5.69 -8.97 -13.16
N TYR A 161 6.31 -7.91 -12.62
CA TYR A 161 6.42 -7.67 -11.19
C TYR A 161 5.46 -6.57 -10.70
N HIS A 162 4.84 -5.81 -11.60
CA HIS A 162 3.95 -4.69 -11.26
C HIS A 162 2.90 -5.01 -10.18
N GLY A 163 2.34 -6.22 -10.21
CA GLY A 163 1.36 -6.66 -9.22
C GLY A 163 1.87 -6.67 -7.78
N ASP A 164 3.20 -6.73 -7.55
CA ASP A 164 3.80 -6.77 -6.22
C ASP A 164 3.78 -5.41 -5.50
N TRP A 165 3.59 -4.28 -6.20
CA TRP A 165 3.52 -2.93 -5.60
C TRP A 165 2.30 -2.11 -6.03
N ARG A 166 1.44 -2.69 -6.87
CA ARG A 166 0.29 -2.01 -7.46
C ARG A 166 -0.65 -1.43 -6.41
N SER A 167 -1.08 -2.25 -5.45
CA SER A 167 -2.03 -1.85 -4.39
C SER A 167 -1.50 -0.68 -3.56
N GLU A 168 -0.22 -0.74 -3.20
CA GLU A 168 0.44 0.27 -2.38
C GLU A 168 0.60 1.57 -3.16
N THR A 169 0.88 1.49 -4.47
CA THR A 169 0.92 2.66 -5.35
C THR A 169 -0.44 3.34 -5.46
N GLN A 170 -1.52 2.57 -5.59
CA GLN A 170 -2.88 3.12 -5.59
C GLN A 170 -3.21 3.82 -4.26
N ALA A 171 -2.82 3.24 -3.13
CA ALA A 171 -3.00 3.84 -1.81
C ALA A 171 -2.17 5.13 -1.63
N VAL A 172 -0.92 5.13 -2.08
CA VAL A 172 -0.05 6.31 -2.08
C VAL A 172 -0.63 7.42 -2.96
N VAL A 173 -1.16 7.10 -4.14
CA VAL A 173 -1.84 8.09 -4.98
C VAL A 173 -3.06 8.66 -4.26
N ALA A 174 -3.91 7.83 -3.66
CA ALA A 174 -5.09 8.31 -2.93
C ALA A 174 -4.71 9.32 -1.83
N MET A 175 -3.66 9.01 -1.08
CA MET A 175 -3.07 9.90 -0.07
C MET A 175 -2.53 11.20 -0.68
N LEU A 176 -1.79 11.14 -1.79
CA LEU A 176 -1.24 12.32 -2.46
C LEU A 176 -2.34 13.24 -3.01
N VAL A 177 -3.38 12.67 -3.62
CA VAL A 177 -4.52 13.42 -4.13
C VAL A 177 -5.24 14.12 -2.97
N PHE A 178 -5.49 13.42 -1.86
CA PHE A 178 -6.14 14.02 -0.70
C PHE A 178 -5.32 15.18 -0.13
N MET A 179 -4.01 14.98 0.04
CA MET A 179 -3.10 16.02 0.50
C MET A 179 -3.10 17.25 -0.43
N HIS A 180 -3.05 17.05 -1.75
CA HIS A 180 -3.07 18.13 -2.73
C HIS A 180 -4.41 18.90 -2.73
N TRP A 181 -5.52 18.19 -2.56
CA TRP A 181 -6.83 18.80 -2.46
C TRP A 181 -6.96 19.69 -1.21
N LEU A 182 -6.43 19.25 -0.06
CA LEU A 182 -6.40 20.06 1.16
C LEU A 182 -5.59 21.36 0.99
N GLU A 183 -4.58 21.35 0.12
CA GLU A 183 -3.71 22.51 -0.13
C GLU A 183 -4.30 23.51 -1.13
N THR A 184 -4.91 23.00 -2.19
CA THR A 184 -5.25 23.81 -3.38
C THR A 184 -6.74 23.85 -3.69
N GLY A 185 -7.52 22.90 -3.16
CA GLY A 185 -8.89 22.62 -3.57
C GLY A 185 -9.01 22.00 -4.97
N GLY A 186 -7.90 21.72 -5.65
CA GLY A 186 -7.83 21.19 -7.00
C GLY A 186 -7.61 19.67 -7.07
N LEU A 187 -7.70 19.15 -8.29
CA LEU A 187 -7.37 17.75 -8.60
C LEU A 187 -5.89 17.64 -8.95
N LEU A 188 -5.17 16.75 -8.27
CA LEU A 188 -3.78 16.43 -8.58
C LEU A 188 -3.70 15.71 -9.93
N MET A 189 -2.99 16.27 -10.90
CA MET A 189 -2.83 15.67 -12.23
C MET A 189 -1.87 14.48 -12.18
N HIS A 190 -2.02 13.52 -13.12
CA HIS A 190 -1.15 12.33 -13.21
C HIS A 190 0.35 12.70 -13.27
N SER A 191 0.71 13.69 -14.08
CA SER A 191 2.10 14.16 -14.21
C SER A 191 2.65 14.75 -12.90
N GLU A 192 1.82 15.48 -12.15
CA GLU A 192 2.20 16.07 -10.86
C GLU A 192 2.35 14.99 -9.78
N ALA A 193 1.48 13.97 -9.79
CA ALA A 193 1.62 12.80 -8.91
C ALA A 193 2.93 12.04 -9.20
N GLN A 194 3.25 11.86 -10.48
CA GLN A 194 4.49 11.24 -10.92
C GLN A 194 5.72 12.04 -10.44
N GLU A 195 5.69 13.37 -10.56
CA GLU A 195 6.75 14.27 -10.08
C GLU A 195 6.93 14.19 -8.56
N LYS A 196 5.83 14.20 -7.80
CA LYS A 196 5.85 14.07 -6.34
C LYS A 196 6.49 12.75 -5.88
N LEU A 197 6.30 11.68 -6.64
CA LEU A 197 6.92 10.38 -6.37
C LEU A 197 8.34 10.24 -6.93
N GLY A 198 8.86 11.24 -7.66
CA GLY A 198 10.18 11.17 -8.28
C GLY A 198 10.28 10.15 -9.41
N LEU A 199 9.15 9.79 -10.02
CA LEU A 199 9.06 8.79 -11.08
C LEU A 199 9.33 9.42 -12.46
N SER A 200 9.84 8.62 -13.39
CA SER A 200 10.15 9.08 -14.75
C SER A 200 9.41 8.25 -15.79
N SER A 201 8.74 8.90 -16.76
CA SER A 201 7.91 8.20 -17.76
C SER A 201 8.69 7.24 -18.68
N ARG A 202 10.03 7.25 -18.69
CA ARG A 202 10.85 6.47 -19.63
C ARG A 202 11.29 5.10 -19.10
N GLU A 203 11.53 4.98 -17.79
CA GLU A 203 12.09 3.78 -17.18
C GLU A 203 11.15 3.16 -16.15
N PHE A 204 10.63 4.00 -15.25
CA PHE A 204 9.77 3.59 -14.14
C PHE A 204 8.77 4.71 -13.85
N GLY A 205 7.58 4.57 -14.44
CA GLY A 205 6.51 5.58 -14.43
C GLY A 205 5.32 5.17 -13.57
N LEU A 206 4.47 6.15 -13.27
CA LEU A 206 3.19 5.90 -12.61
C LEU A 206 2.18 5.38 -13.66
N ASP A 207 1.64 4.18 -13.47
CA ASP A 207 0.61 3.66 -14.36
C ASP A 207 -0.67 4.50 -14.27
N VAL A 208 -1.33 4.74 -15.41
CA VAL A 208 -2.57 5.51 -15.48
C VAL A 208 -3.68 4.78 -14.74
N GLU A 209 -3.73 3.45 -14.81
CA GLU A 209 -4.72 2.65 -14.08
C GLU A 209 -4.58 2.81 -12.56
N ASP A 210 -3.34 2.86 -12.07
CA ASP A 210 -3.08 3.03 -10.64
C ASP A 210 -3.40 4.43 -10.16
N TYR A 211 -3.11 5.44 -10.98
CA TYR A 211 -3.52 6.81 -10.72
C TYR A 211 -5.04 6.94 -10.61
N LEU A 212 -5.78 6.43 -11.59
CA LEU A 212 -7.25 6.49 -11.62
C LEU A 212 -7.86 5.70 -10.47
N THR A 213 -7.30 4.53 -10.13
CA THR A 213 -7.77 3.72 -9.01
C THR A 213 -7.54 4.42 -7.67
N GLY A 214 -6.36 5.03 -7.47
CA GLY A 214 -6.07 5.83 -6.27
C GLY A 214 -7.02 7.03 -6.13
N LEU A 215 -7.32 7.72 -7.24
CA LEU A 215 -8.31 8.80 -7.25
C LEU A 215 -9.70 8.32 -6.82
N CYS A 216 -10.11 7.12 -7.23
CA CYS A 216 -11.36 6.50 -6.77
C CYS A 216 -11.32 6.18 -5.27
N PHE A 217 -10.22 5.66 -4.73
CA PHE A 217 -10.10 5.35 -3.30
C PHE A 217 -10.24 6.58 -2.42
N MET A 218 -9.64 7.71 -2.81
CA MET A 218 -9.81 8.98 -2.11
C MET A 218 -11.30 9.33 -1.93
N SER A 219 -12.13 9.08 -2.95
CA SER A 219 -13.56 9.43 -2.91
C SER A 219 -14.35 8.62 -1.86
N ASN A 220 -13.89 7.42 -1.49
CA ASN A 220 -14.56 6.57 -0.51
C ASN A 220 -14.28 6.99 0.95
N ASP A 221 -13.08 7.47 1.25
CA ASP A 221 -12.69 7.90 2.60
C ASP A 221 -13.43 9.18 3.05
N PHE A 222 -13.93 9.98 2.11
CA PHE A 222 -14.80 11.13 2.38
C PHE A 222 -16.23 10.74 2.80
N VAL A 223 -16.73 9.58 2.37
CA VAL A 223 -18.13 9.16 2.60
C VAL A 223 -18.33 8.58 4.00
N SER A 224 -17.30 7.96 4.58
CA SER A 224 -17.38 7.25 5.86
C SER A 224 -17.10 8.14 7.08
N SER A 225 -16.48 9.31 6.90
CA SER A 225 -15.77 10.01 7.99
C SER A 225 -16.45 11.27 8.55
N SER A 226 -17.54 11.81 7.99
CA SER A 226 -18.23 12.95 8.64
C SER A 226 -19.66 13.25 8.14
N PRO A 227 -20.68 13.38 9.04
CA PRO A 227 -21.97 13.99 8.71
C PRO A 227 -21.89 15.52 8.51
N THR A 228 -20.80 16.18 8.92
CA THR A 228 -20.65 17.64 8.83
C THR A 228 -20.11 18.10 7.47
N MET A 229 -19.37 17.24 6.75
CA MET A 229 -18.93 17.49 5.36
C MET A 229 -19.93 17.02 4.29
N GLN A 230 -21.06 16.42 4.67
CA GLN A 230 -22.10 16.00 3.72
C GLN A 230 -22.71 17.14 2.91
N PHE A 231 -22.68 18.38 3.42
CA PHE A 231 -23.26 19.53 2.72
C PHE A 231 -22.30 20.24 1.74
N PHE A 232 -20.99 20.01 1.82
CA PHE A 232 -20.01 20.73 0.98
C PHE A 232 -19.31 19.85 -0.07
N CYS A 233 -19.19 18.53 0.11
CA CYS A 233 -18.24 17.73 -0.67
C CYS A 233 -18.82 16.67 -1.66
N PRO A 234 -19.85 15.87 -1.36
CA PRO A 234 -20.07 14.64 -2.13
C PRO A 234 -20.69 14.87 -3.52
N LEU A 235 -21.59 15.85 -3.65
CA LEU A 235 -22.23 16.15 -4.95
C LEU A 235 -21.35 17.02 -5.85
N SER A 236 -20.49 17.88 -5.30
CA SER A 236 -19.62 18.72 -6.13
C SER A 236 -18.43 17.93 -6.66
N TYR A 237 -17.83 17.04 -5.87
CA TYR A 237 -16.59 16.36 -6.26
C TYR A 237 -16.81 15.17 -7.21
N ILE A 238 -17.84 14.33 -7.00
CA ILE A 238 -18.17 13.25 -7.95
C ILE A 238 -18.64 13.84 -9.28
N VAL A 239 -19.43 14.91 -9.25
CA VAL A 239 -19.86 15.62 -10.46
C VAL A 239 -18.69 16.36 -11.12
N LEU A 240 -17.73 16.90 -10.36
CA LEU A 240 -16.51 17.49 -10.90
C LEU A 240 -15.58 16.45 -11.51
N VAL A 241 -15.37 15.29 -10.88
CA VAL A 241 -14.55 14.20 -11.44
C VAL A 241 -15.21 13.64 -12.71
N ILE A 242 -16.53 13.45 -12.73
CA ILE A 242 -17.27 13.02 -13.92
C ILE A 242 -17.27 14.11 -15.01
N LEU A 243 -17.49 15.38 -14.69
CA LEU A 243 -17.47 16.49 -15.65
C LEU A 243 -16.08 16.82 -16.16
N PHE A 244 -15.04 16.69 -15.33
CA PHE A 244 -13.65 16.94 -15.70
C PHE A 244 -13.09 15.80 -16.54
N CYS A 245 -13.37 14.54 -16.20
CA CYS A 245 -13.07 13.40 -17.08
C CYS A 245 -13.87 13.47 -18.40
N SER A 246 -15.13 13.95 -18.38
CA SER A 246 -15.95 14.06 -19.60
C SER A 246 -15.60 15.26 -20.49
N ASN A 247 -15.03 16.35 -19.96
CA ASN A 247 -14.69 17.55 -20.75
C ASN A 247 -13.22 17.63 -21.20
N ARG A 248 -12.33 16.73 -20.75
CA ARG A 248 -10.88 16.84 -21.03
C ARG A 248 -10.22 15.61 -21.62
N LEU A 249 -10.97 14.58 -22.01
CA LEU A 249 -10.45 13.53 -22.90
C LEU A 249 -10.64 13.98 -24.36
N PRO A 250 -9.61 14.54 -25.04
CA PRO A 250 -9.58 14.44 -26.49
C PRO A 250 -9.40 12.94 -26.79
N PHE A 251 -10.45 12.31 -27.29
CA PHE A 251 -10.27 11.09 -28.08
C PHE A 251 -9.36 11.47 -29.25
N HIS A 252 -8.10 11.03 -29.20
CA HIS A 252 -7.22 11.06 -30.34
C HIS A 252 -6.27 9.87 -30.35
#